data_AF-A0A962VDP5-F1
#
_entry.id   AF-A0A962VDP5-F1
#
_cell.length_a   1.000
_cell.length_b   1.000
_cell.length_c   1.000
_cell.angle_alpha   90.00
_cell.angle_beta   90.00
_cell.angle_gamma   90.00
#
_symmetry.space_group_name_H-M   'P 1'
#
loop_
_entity.id
_entity.type
_entity.pdbx_description
1 polymer ?
#
loop_
_entity_poly.entity_id
_entity_poly.type
_entity_poly.pdbx_seq_one_letter_code
_entity_poly.pdbx_strand_id
1 'polypeptide(L)'
;MKPIKERDITKATIERVSAIDPNQLIEALVVAELLTRHRQPLQHGEAFTGRPSTGIFASDTHVLKLRQEYHFSQQDSRRWIEQKIAKERAWGIYHPAKTWLLLLQQDEAIIASITPRLTPLHIGLDTMTERERLACFDAWGRLYCQFAIEHELRLDEGLSNFAVDEQKQLYYLDDDLYRWDRFMAFSQTVAVWFRRMEWITPEFAENIGALFRQRIMEFFQDRQWLEVIHRQLVLLYLANDAQRERRAGFLRGLAMPTTQRRESAKSQTVRSIIRRPGSDEQIAILADVHSNFQALDAVLKQLKQWNIQSGIVLGDIVGYGPEPLKCIRALQQSGFI
;
A
#
# COMPACT_ATOMS: atom_id res chain seq x y z
N MET A 1 12.55 35.20 -7.62
CA MET A 1 11.10 35.02 -7.38
C MET A 1 10.85 35.06 -5.88
N LYS A 2 9.96 35.93 -5.40
CA LYS A 2 9.49 35.86 -4.00
C LYS A 2 8.70 34.57 -3.80
N PRO A 3 8.81 33.89 -2.64
CA PRO A 3 7.97 32.75 -2.33
C PRO A 3 6.48 33.15 -2.36
N ILE A 4 5.63 32.30 -2.95
CA ILE A 4 4.17 32.53 -3.12
C ILE A 4 3.45 32.80 -1.80
N LYS A 5 4.07 32.50 -0.63
CA LYS A 5 3.56 32.86 0.70
C LYS A 5 3.17 34.35 0.85
N GLU A 6 3.68 35.24 -0.01
CA GLU A 6 3.34 36.68 -0.03
C GLU A 6 2.55 37.13 -1.27
N ARG A 7 2.13 36.23 -2.17
CA ARG A 7 1.41 36.61 -3.40
C ARG A 7 -0.10 36.64 -3.18
N ASP A 8 -0.71 37.77 -3.53
CA ASP A 8 -2.16 37.91 -3.58
C ASP A 8 -2.73 37.16 -4.80
N ILE A 9 -3.04 35.88 -4.59
CA ILE A 9 -3.66 34.99 -5.58
C ILE A 9 -5.17 35.16 -5.68
N THR A 10 -5.78 36.03 -4.87
CA THR A 10 -7.25 36.26 -4.89
C THR A 10 -7.73 36.91 -6.18
N LYS A 11 -6.82 37.56 -6.92
CA LYS A 11 -7.08 38.26 -8.19
C LYS A 11 -6.65 37.47 -9.43
N ALA A 12 -6.23 36.21 -9.27
CA ALA A 12 -5.81 35.40 -10.41
C ALA A 12 -7.02 35.09 -11.32
N THR A 13 -6.80 35.09 -12.63
CA THR A 13 -7.80 34.59 -13.58
C THR A 13 -7.84 33.07 -13.50
N ILE A 14 -9.05 32.52 -13.32
CA ILE A 14 -9.25 31.09 -13.12
C ILE A 14 -9.60 30.45 -14.47
N GLU A 15 -8.66 29.66 -15.00
CA GLU A 15 -8.87 28.86 -16.21
C GLU A 15 -9.10 27.40 -15.81
N ARG A 16 -10.33 26.91 -15.96
CA ARG A 16 -10.67 25.50 -15.69
C ARG A 16 -10.35 24.67 -16.92
N VAL A 17 -9.36 23.78 -16.81
CA VAL A 17 -8.90 22.98 -17.95
C VAL A 17 -9.83 21.81 -18.20
N SER A 18 -10.03 20.93 -17.21
CA SER A 18 -11.02 19.85 -17.27
C SER A 18 -11.21 19.17 -15.93
N ALA A 19 -12.27 18.38 -15.80
CA ALA A 19 -12.51 17.47 -14.67
C ALA A 19 -12.25 16.02 -15.05
N ILE A 20 -12.18 15.11 -14.08
CA ILE A 20 -12.11 13.66 -14.37
C ILE A 20 -13.31 13.25 -15.23
N ASP A 21 -14.53 13.59 -14.82
CA ASP A 21 -15.71 13.61 -15.68
C ASP A 21 -15.92 15.02 -16.25
N PRO A 22 -15.80 15.24 -17.57
CA PRO A 22 -16.03 16.55 -18.20
C PRO A 22 -17.36 17.21 -17.82
N ASN A 23 -18.39 16.43 -17.47
CA ASN A 23 -19.72 16.94 -17.11
C ASN A 23 -19.82 17.41 -15.66
N GLN A 24 -18.81 17.16 -14.83
CA GLN A 24 -18.78 17.50 -13.40
C GLN A 24 -17.74 18.58 -13.09
N LEU A 25 -17.51 19.48 -14.05
CA LEU A 25 -16.56 20.57 -13.91
C LEU A 25 -16.99 21.54 -12.80
N ILE A 26 -16.17 21.65 -11.75
CA ILE A 26 -16.46 22.56 -10.63
C ILE A 26 -16.44 24.02 -11.12
N GLU A 27 -17.35 24.85 -10.64
CA GLU A 27 -17.49 26.24 -11.08
C GLU A 27 -16.32 27.12 -10.64
N ALA A 28 -15.94 28.08 -11.49
CA ALA A 28 -14.86 29.02 -11.19
C ALA A 28 -15.18 29.92 -9.97
N LEU A 29 -16.47 30.18 -9.71
CA LEU A 29 -16.91 30.94 -8.55
C LEU A 29 -16.54 30.25 -7.22
N VAL A 30 -16.67 28.92 -7.16
CA VAL A 30 -16.29 28.12 -5.98
C VAL A 30 -14.78 28.22 -5.72
N VAL A 31 -13.98 28.17 -6.80
CA VAL A 31 -12.52 28.36 -6.70
C VAL A 31 -12.20 29.76 -6.19
N ALA A 32 -12.85 30.80 -6.72
CA ALA A 32 -12.63 32.18 -6.30
C ALA A 32 -12.98 32.37 -4.81
N GLU A 33 -14.09 31.81 -4.33
CA GLU A 33 -14.47 31.85 -2.91
C GLU A 33 -13.39 31.21 -2.03
N LEU A 34 -12.92 30.01 -2.37
CA LEU A 34 -11.88 29.32 -1.61
C LEU A 34 -10.58 30.11 -1.52
N LEU A 35 -10.18 30.82 -2.59
CA LEU A 35 -8.96 31.63 -2.60
C LEU A 35 -9.00 32.80 -1.61
N THR A 36 -10.20 33.26 -1.23
CA THR A 36 -10.37 34.31 -0.20
C THR A 36 -10.23 33.79 1.23
N ARG A 37 -10.27 32.47 1.44
CA ARG A 37 -10.17 31.85 2.76
C ARG A 37 -8.71 31.72 3.20
N HIS A 38 -8.51 31.44 4.49
CA HIS A 38 -7.18 31.15 5.01
C HIS A 38 -6.65 29.81 4.52
N ARG A 39 -5.36 29.80 4.15
CA ARG A 39 -4.62 28.59 3.80
C ARG A 39 -4.59 27.65 5.02
N GLN A 40 -4.90 26.38 4.78
CA GLN A 40 -4.94 25.35 5.81
C GLN A 40 -3.52 24.90 6.17
N PRO A 41 -3.23 24.67 7.47
CA PRO A 41 -1.96 24.07 7.88
C PRO A 41 -1.91 22.60 7.43
N LEU A 42 -0.71 22.12 7.11
CA LEU A 42 -0.45 20.70 6.85
C LEU A 42 0.23 20.10 8.07
N GLN A 43 -0.44 19.18 8.76
CA GLN A 43 0.07 18.54 9.97
C GLN A 43 -0.24 17.04 9.93
N HIS A 44 0.68 16.21 10.43
CA HIS A 44 0.49 14.77 10.43
C HIS A 44 -0.62 14.37 11.42
N GLY A 45 -1.62 13.60 10.94
CA GLY A 45 -2.76 13.16 11.74
C GLY A 45 -3.99 14.07 11.70
N GLU A 46 -3.86 15.28 11.16
CA GLU A 46 -4.96 16.23 10.99
C GLU A 46 -5.77 15.95 9.71
N ALA A 47 -6.81 16.77 9.47
CA ALA A 47 -7.65 16.71 8.27
C ALA A 47 -6.86 16.87 6.96
N PHE A 48 -5.73 17.58 6.99
CA PHE A 48 -4.86 17.78 5.83
C PHE A 48 -3.42 17.35 6.13
N THR A 49 -2.94 16.38 5.35
CA THR A 49 -1.55 15.90 5.35
C THR A 49 -0.96 16.10 3.95
N GLY A 50 0.36 16.32 3.84
CA GLY A 50 0.99 16.46 2.53
C GLY A 50 2.33 17.20 2.54
N ARG A 51 2.84 17.50 1.34
CA ARG A 51 4.14 18.15 1.13
C ARG A 51 4.09 19.64 1.51
N PRO A 52 5.17 20.22 2.10
CA PRO A 52 5.21 21.65 2.43
C PRO A 52 5.00 22.61 1.24
N SER A 53 5.32 22.16 0.01
CA SER A 53 5.08 22.92 -1.22
C SER A 53 3.60 23.00 -1.62
N THR A 54 2.75 22.15 -1.04
CA THR A 54 1.32 22.10 -1.37
C THR A 54 0.58 23.23 -0.64
N GLY A 55 -0.17 24.04 -1.39
CA GLY A 55 -1.11 24.99 -0.81
C GLY A 55 -2.50 24.39 -0.71
N ILE A 56 -3.13 24.41 0.46
CA ILE A 56 -4.49 23.92 0.63
C ILE A 56 -5.40 25.05 1.08
N PHE A 57 -6.52 25.21 0.38
CA PHE A 57 -7.66 26.02 0.77
C PHE A 57 -8.86 25.10 0.85
N ALA A 58 -9.69 25.24 1.87
CA ALA A 58 -10.81 24.34 2.06
C ALA A 58 -12.03 25.07 2.63
N SER A 59 -13.20 24.58 2.23
CA SER A 59 -14.50 24.84 2.83
C SER A 59 -15.11 23.53 3.31
N ASP A 60 -16.33 23.57 3.81
CA ASP A 60 -17.09 22.38 4.18
C ASP A 60 -17.48 21.55 2.95
N THR A 61 -17.44 22.14 1.75
CA THR A 61 -17.91 21.51 0.51
C THR A 61 -16.79 21.18 -0.48
N HIS A 62 -15.64 21.87 -0.44
CA HIS A 62 -14.58 21.70 -1.43
C HIS A 62 -13.18 21.87 -0.84
N VAL A 63 -12.19 21.27 -1.52
CA VAL A 63 -10.76 21.42 -1.24
C VAL A 63 -10.04 21.82 -2.52
N LEU A 64 -9.32 22.94 -2.46
CA LEU A 64 -8.45 23.44 -3.52
C LEU A 64 -6.98 23.20 -3.12
N LYS A 65 -6.25 22.51 -3.99
CA LYS A 65 -4.83 22.17 -3.85
C LYS A 65 -4.00 22.92 -4.90
N LEU A 66 -3.07 23.76 -4.45
CA LEU A 66 -2.10 24.45 -5.29
C LEU A 66 -0.80 23.66 -5.34
N ARG A 67 -0.25 23.46 -6.54
CA ARG A 67 0.98 22.69 -6.79
C ARG A 67 2.14 23.64 -7.07
N GLN A 68 2.75 24.15 -6.00
CA GLN A 68 3.76 25.22 -6.08
C GLN A 68 5.14 24.69 -6.48
N GLU A 69 5.31 23.37 -6.55
CA GLU A 69 6.54 22.73 -7.03
C GLU A 69 6.76 22.89 -8.54
N TYR A 70 5.70 23.09 -9.33
CA TYR A 70 5.80 23.21 -10.78
C TYR A 70 6.01 24.67 -11.21
N HIS A 71 6.98 24.86 -12.09
CA HIS A 71 7.35 26.17 -12.63
C HIS A 71 7.45 26.04 -14.15
N PHE A 72 6.33 26.18 -14.84
CA PHE A 72 6.23 26.05 -16.29
C PHE A 72 5.64 27.32 -16.91
N SER A 73 5.78 27.46 -18.23
CA SER A 73 5.01 28.46 -18.97
C SER A 73 3.51 28.16 -18.87
N GLN A 74 2.64 29.13 -19.18
CA GLN A 74 1.19 28.89 -19.22
C GLN A 74 0.82 27.74 -20.19
N GLN A 75 1.44 27.73 -21.37
CA GLN A 75 1.18 26.70 -22.39
C GLN A 75 1.63 25.31 -21.91
N ASP A 76 2.82 25.21 -21.32
CA ASP A 76 3.34 23.94 -20.79
C ASP A 76 2.54 23.47 -19.58
N SER A 77 2.07 24.40 -18.73
CA SER A 77 1.19 24.09 -17.59
C SER A 77 -0.13 23.48 -18.06
N ARG A 78 -0.75 24.04 -19.10
CA ARG A 78 -1.97 23.48 -19.70
C ARG A 78 -1.71 22.09 -20.26
N ARG A 79 -0.65 21.92 -21.05
CA ARG A 79 -0.28 20.61 -21.63
C ARG A 79 0.00 19.57 -20.56
N TRP A 80 0.66 19.96 -19.47
CA TRP A 80 0.90 19.08 -18.32
C TRP A 80 -0.41 18.62 -17.69
N ILE A 81 -1.37 19.54 -17.48
CA ILE A 81 -2.70 19.21 -16.93
C ILE A 81 -3.44 18.25 -17.86
N GLU A 82 -3.47 18.52 -19.17
CA GLU A 82 -4.14 17.66 -20.16
C GLU A 82 -3.60 16.23 -20.13
N GLN A 83 -2.27 16.07 -20.07
CA GLN A 83 -1.63 14.76 -19.94
C GLN A 83 -1.93 14.09 -18.59
N LYS A 84 -1.96 14.86 -17.50
CA LYS A 84 -2.27 14.34 -16.17
C LYS A 84 -3.71 13.84 -16.11
N ILE A 85 -4.69 14.62 -16.57
CA ILE A 85 -6.11 14.24 -16.58
C ILE A 85 -6.32 12.99 -17.44
N ALA A 86 -5.68 12.89 -18.61
CA ALA A 86 -5.82 11.71 -19.45
C ALA A 86 -5.42 10.42 -18.71
N LYS A 87 -4.32 10.47 -17.94
CA LYS A 87 -3.89 9.36 -17.08
C LYS A 87 -4.85 9.11 -15.92
N GLU A 88 -5.25 10.16 -15.22
CA GLU A 88 -6.15 10.05 -14.06
C GLU A 88 -7.54 9.49 -14.44
N ARG A 89 -8.05 9.84 -15.62
CA ARG A 89 -9.27 9.24 -16.19
C ARG A 89 -9.10 7.75 -16.48
N ALA A 90 -7.96 7.37 -17.07
CA ALA A 90 -7.69 5.97 -17.37
C ALA A 90 -7.55 5.11 -16.11
N TRP A 91 -7.06 5.69 -15.02
CA TRP A 91 -6.93 5.01 -13.72
C TRP A 91 -8.25 4.84 -12.97
N GLY A 92 -9.20 5.78 -13.10
CA GLY A 92 -10.52 5.66 -12.48
C GLY A 92 -10.53 5.68 -10.95
N ILE A 93 -9.46 6.13 -10.30
CA ILE A 93 -9.31 6.11 -8.83
C ILE A 93 -9.70 7.43 -8.13
N TYR A 94 -9.92 8.50 -8.89
CA TYR A 94 -10.20 9.84 -8.36
C TYR A 94 -11.67 10.21 -8.48
N HIS A 95 -12.13 11.11 -7.62
CA HIS A 95 -13.49 11.63 -7.66
C HIS A 95 -13.82 12.24 -9.04
N PRO A 96 -14.99 11.94 -9.66
CA PRO A 96 -15.36 12.43 -10.99
C PRO A 96 -15.32 13.96 -11.14
N ALA A 97 -15.75 14.69 -10.11
CA ALA A 97 -15.70 16.15 -10.10
C ALA A 97 -14.30 16.76 -9.86
N LYS A 98 -13.24 15.97 -9.58
CA LYS A 98 -11.87 16.50 -9.42
C LYS A 98 -11.51 17.28 -10.70
N THR A 99 -11.36 18.59 -10.54
CA THR A 99 -11.15 19.54 -11.63
C THR A 99 -9.75 20.11 -11.55
N TRP A 100 -8.99 20.00 -12.63
CA TRP A 100 -7.71 20.68 -12.77
C TRP A 100 -7.88 22.04 -13.44
N LEU A 101 -7.15 23.02 -12.94
CA LEU A 101 -7.25 24.41 -13.34
C LEU A 101 -5.89 25.12 -13.28
N LEU A 102 -5.82 26.26 -13.97
CA LEU A 102 -4.72 27.20 -13.88
C LEU A 102 -5.20 28.47 -13.20
N LEU A 103 -4.40 28.98 -12.26
CA LEU A 103 -4.53 30.34 -11.76
C LEU A 103 -3.51 31.19 -12.50
N LEU A 104 -4.01 32.09 -13.35
CA LEU A 104 -3.20 32.95 -14.21
C LEU A 104 -3.03 34.33 -13.57
N GLN A 105 -1.80 34.78 -13.43
CA GLN A 105 -1.49 36.11 -12.91
C GLN A 105 -0.28 36.68 -13.65
N GLN A 106 -0.50 37.76 -14.41
CA GLN A 106 0.53 38.36 -15.28
C GLN A 106 1.11 37.31 -16.25
N ASP A 107 2.40 36.99 -16.16
CA ASP A 107 3.09 36.01 -17.01
C ASP A 107 3.25 34.64 -16.33
N GLU A 108 2.64 34.41 -15.17
CA GLU A 108 2.79 33.18 -14.41
C GLU A 108 1.47 32.37 -14.35
N ALA A 109 1.61 31.05 -14.38
CA ALA A 109 0.52 30.10 -14.23
C ALA A 109 0.80 29.16 -13.04
N ILE A 110 -0.16 29.08 -12.11
CA ILE A 110 -0.09 28.12 -11.00
C ILE A 110 -1.04 26.96 -11.31
N ILE A 111 -0.49 25.76 -11.33
CA ILE A 111 -1.27 24.52 -11.48
C ILE A 111 -2.01 24.25 -10.17
N ALA A 112 -3.32 23.99 -10.27
CA ALA A 112 -4.15 23.65 -9.14
C ALA A 112 -5.18 22.56 -9.49
N SER A 113 -5.67 21.89 -8.46
CA SER A 113 -6.79 20.97 -8.55
C SER A 113 -7.81 21.26 -7.45
N ILE A 114 -9.09 21.19 -7.78
CA ILE A 114 -10.21 21.32 -6.83
C ILE A 114 -11.05 20.04 -6.84
N THR A 115 -11.45 19.58 -5.67
CA THR A 115 -12.26 18.37 -5.48
C THR A 115 -13.35 18.67 -4.45
N PRO A 116 -14.52 18.00 -4.49
CA PRO A 116 -15.47 18.06 -3.38
C PRO A 116 -14.81 17.62 -2.07
N ARG A 117 -15.33 18.10 -0.95
CA ARG A 117 -14.83 17.74 0.38
C ARG A 117 -15.20 16.30 0.66
N LEU A 118 -14.19 15.45 0.71
CA LEU A 118 -14.32 14.04 1.08
C LEU A 118 -13.90 13.85 2.54
N THR A 119 -14.35 12.75 3.14
CA THR A 119 -13.95 12.38 4.51
C THR A 119 -12.81 11.35 4.45
N PRO A 120 -11.57 11.72 4.83
CA PRO A 120 -10.44 10.79 4.84
C PRO A 120 -10.68 9.61 5.78
N LEU A 121 -10.27 8.40 5.39
CA LEU A 121 -10.55 7.20 6.18
C LEU A 121 -9.86 7.21 7.55
N HIS A 122 -8.68 7.82 7.69
CA HIS A 122 -7.98 7.88 8.98
C HIS A 122 -8.73 8.68 10.06
N ILE A 123 -9.70 9.51 9.68
CA ILE A 123 -10.57 10.27 10.58
C ILE A 123 -11.99 9.69 10.55
N GLY A 124 -12.49 9.41 9.35
CA GLY A 124 -13.89 9.00 9.14
C GLY A 124 -14.24 7.64 9.73
N LEU A 125 -13.28 6.72 9.85
CA LEU A 125 -13.56 5.38 10.38
C LEU A 125 -14.08 5.43 11.82
N ASP A 126 -13.62 6.38 12.64
CA ASP A 126 -14.00 6.44 14.05
C ASP A 126 -15.49 6.71 14.28
N THR A 127 -16.14 7.44 13.35
CA THR A 127 -17.56 7.76 13.41
C THR A 127 -18.46 6.73 12.71
N MET A 128 -17.87 5.78 11.97
CA MET A 128 -18.59 4.76 11.23
C MET A 128 -18.98 3.56 12.09
N THR A 129 -20.13 2.97 11.75
CA THR A 129 -20.54 1.65 12.27
C THR A 129 -19.61 0.54 11.78
N GLU A 130 -19.60 -0.61 12.46
CA GLU A 130 -18.80 -1.76 12.06
C GLU A 130 -19.04 -2.20 10.61
N ARG A 131 -20.32 -2.21 10.19
CA ARG A 131 -20.72 -2.55 8.81
C ARG A 131 -20.16 -1.57 7.78
N GLU A 132 -20.20 -0.27 8.08
CA GLU A 132 -19.64 0.76 7.20
C GLU A 132 -18.12 0.67 7.11
N ARG A 133 -17.44 0.39 8.23
CA ARG A 133 -15.99 0.17 8.24
C ARG A 133 -15.62 -1.03 7.36
N LEU A 134 -16.32 -2.16 7.49
CA LEU A 134 -16.10 -3.32 6.62
C LEU A 134 -16.32 -3.00 5.14
N ALA A 135 -17.38 -2.25 4.81
CA ALA A 135 -17.62 -1.81 3.44
C ALA A 135 -16.49 -0.92 2.91
N CYS A 136 -15.92 -0.05 3.75
CA CYS A 136 -14.76 0.76 3.38
C CYS A 136 -13.51 -0.10 3.12
N PHE A 137 -13.23 -1.08 3.98
CA PHE A 137 -12.10 -2.01 3.73
C PHE A 137 -12.33 -2.86 2.48
N ASP A 138 -13.55 -3.31 2.20
CA ASP A 138 -13.85 -4.03 0.96
C ASP A 138 -13.61 -3.17 -0.29
N ALA A 139 -14.13 -1.94 -0.30
CA ALA A 139 -13.92 -0.98 -1.37
C ALA A 139 -12.44 -0.65 -1.55
N TRP A 140 -11.70 -0.51 -0.44
CA TRP A 140 -10.26 -0.27 -0.43
C TRP A 140 -9.50 -1.43 -1.07
N GLY A 141 -9.81 -2.67 -0.64
CA GLY A 141 -9.18 -3.87 -1.17
C GLY A 141 -9.45 -4.08 -2.66
N ARG A 142 -10.68 -3.79 -3.09
CA ARG A 142 -11.08 -3.81 -4.50
C ARG A 142 -10.26 -2.79 -5.30
N LEU A 143 -10.27 -1.52 -4.89
CA LEU A 143 -9.58 -0.43 -5.57
C LEU A 143 -8.07 -0.72 -5.69
N TYR A 144 -7.44 -1.15 -4.60
CA TYR A 144 -6.01 -1.47 -4.58
C TYR A 144 -5.67 -2.64 -5.51
N CYS A 145 -6.39 -3.76 -5.40
CA CYS A 145 -6.09 -4.97 -6.18
C CYS A 145 -6.32 -4.74 -7.68
N GLN A 146 -7.44 -4.09 -8.02
CA GLN A 146 -7.76 -3.75 -9.40
C GLN A 146 -6.68 -2.85 -10.01
N PHE A 147 -6.35 -1.76 -9.31
CA PHE A 147 -5.33 -0.81 -9.78
C PHE A 147 -3.96 -1.48 -9.97
N ALA A 148 -3.58 -2.34 -9.02
CA ALA A 148 -2.32 -3.08 -9.07
C ALA A 148 -2.20 -4.00 -10.28
N ILE A 149 -3.23 -4.78 -10.57
CA ILE A 149 -3.18 -5.73 -11.69
C ILE A 149 -3.32 -5.03 -13.05
N GLU A 150 -4.15 -3.98 -13.15
CA GLU A 150 -4.42 -3.30 -14.42
C GLU A 150 -3.26 -2.38 -14.86
N HIS A 151 -2.48 -1.86 -13.91
CA HIS A 151 -1.47 -0.85 -14.20
C HIS A 151 -0.04 -1.23 -13.78
N GLU A 152 0.16 -2.36 -13.09
CA GLU A 152 1.44 -2.73 -12.46
C GLU A 152 2.01 -1.64 -11.52
N LEU A 153 1.12 -0.83 -10.95
CA LEU A 153 1.41 0.25 -10.01
C LEU A 153 0.63 0.04 -8.72
N ARG A 154 1.14 0.54 -7.60
CA ARG A 154 0.41 0.53 -6.32
C ARG A 154 0.11 1.96 -5.86
N LEU A 155 -1.02 2.05 -5.17
CA LEU A 155 -1.41 3.21 -4.38
C LEU A 155 -0.62 3.20 -3.06
N ASP A 156 -0.39 4.38 -2.48
CA ASP A 156 0.10 4.46 -1.10
C ASP A 156 -1.00 3.97 -0.16
N GLU A 157 -0.71 2.93 0.62
CA GLU A 157 -1.72 2.20 1.38
C GLU A 157 -2.18 2.92 2.67
N GLY A 158 -1.58 4.06 3.00
CA GLY A 158 -2.00 4.86 4.15
C GLY A 158 -3.46 5.29 4.06
N LEU A 159 -4.25 5.05 5.12
CA LEU A 159 -5.68 5.40 5.14
C LEU A 159 -5.96 6.90 5.00
N SER A 160 -4.96 7.76 5.23
CA SER A 160 -5.07 9.20 4.96
C SER A 160 -5.11 9.55 3.47
N ASN A 161 -4.69 8.63 2.61
CA ASN A 161 -4.67 8.79 1.15
C ASN A 161 -5.96 8.30 0.49
N PHE A 162 -6.93 7.84 1.28
CA PHE A 162 -8.24 7.40 0.81
C PHE A 162 -9.33 8.15 1.54
N ALA A 163 -10.41 8.45 0.84
CA ALA A 163 -11.55 9.13 1.41
C ALA A 163 -12.86 8.65 0.80
N VAL A 164 -13.94 8.88 1.55
CA VAL A 164 -15.29 8.60 1.07
C VAL A 164 -16.09 9.88 0.86
N ASP A 165 -16.99 9.84 -0.12
CA ASP A 165 -18.03 10.86 -0.30
C ASP A 165 -19.24 10.62 0.64
N GLU A 166 -20.27 11.46 0.50
CA GLU A 166 -21.53 11.36 1.25
C GLU A 166 -22.26 10.03 1.00
N GLN A 167 -22.09 9.45 -0.20
CA GLN A 167 -22.65 8.17 -0.62
C GLN A 167 -21.77 6.97 -0.23
N LYS A 168 -20.69 7.21 0.55
CA LYS A 168 -19.71 6.21 1.00
C LYS A 168 -18.92 5.55 -0.14
N GLN A 169 -18.83 6.18 -1.31
CA GLN A 169 -17.96 5.72 -2.39
C GLN A 169 -16.52 6.13 -2.11
N LEU A 170 -15.58 5.20 -2.34
CA LEU A 170 -14.17 5.36 -2.01
C LEU A 170 -13.37 5.96 -3.17
N TYR A 171 -12.51 6.92 -2.86
CA TYR A 171 -11.57 7.52 -3.81
C TYR A 171 -10.17 7.64 -3.22
N TYR A 172 -9.17 7.67 -4.11
CA TYR A 172 -7.79 7.99 -3.77
C TYR A 172 -7.56 9.51 -3.80
N LEU A 173 -6.75 10.01 -2.86
CA LEU A 173 -6.50 11.45 -2.67
C LEU A 173 -5.10 11.89 -3.08
N ASP A 174 -4.13 10.98 -3.10
CA ASP A 174 -2.74 11.32 -3.34
C ASP A 174 -2.40 11.32 -4.84
N ASP A 175 -1.30 11.99 -5.20
CA ASP A 175 -0.83 12.12 -6.56
C ASP A 175 0.38 11.23 -6.86
N ASP A 176 0.93 10.58 -5.83
CA ASP A 176 2.08 9.69 -5.91
C ASP A 176 1.63 8.24 -6.12
N LEU A 177 2.34 7.55 -7.02
CA LEU A 177 2.14 6.16 -7.38
C LEU A 177 3.49 5.46 -7.40
N TYR A 178 3.50 4.20 -7.02
CA TYR A 178 4.72 3.40 -6.92
C TYR A 178 4.62 2.18 -7.82
N ARG A 179 5.75 1.59 -8.21
CA ARG A 179 5.72 0.29 -8.86
C ARG A 179 5.08 -0.73 -7.93
N TRP A 180 4.20 -1.59 -8.45
CA TRP A 180 3.61 -2.65 -7.64
C TRP A 180 4.71 -3.58 -7.11
N ASP A 181 4.71 -3.77 -5.80
CA ASP A 181 5.78 -4.41 -5.03
C ASP A 181 5.38 -5.79 -4.50
N ARG A 182 4.38 -6.42 -5.15
CA ARG A 182 3.95 -7.78 -4.84
C ARG A 182 3.47 -7.92 -3.39
N PHE A 183 2.62 -6.96 -2.97
CA PHE A 183 2.00 -6.87 -1.66
C PHE A 183 2.94 -6.61 -0.47
N MET A 184 4.18 -6.21 -0.72
CA MET A 184 5.13 -5.93 0.37
C MET A 184 4.67 -4.75 1.23
N ALA A 185 4.44 -3.57 0.63
CA ALA A 185 3.95 -2.40 1.36
C ALA A 185 2.56 -2.62 1.96
N PHE A 186 1.68 -3.33 1.26
CA PHE A 186 0.37 -3.75 1.77
C PHE A 186 0.49 -4.52 3.10
N SER A 187 1.33 -5.56 3.16
CA SER A 187 1.50 -6.37 4.38
C SER A 187 2.05 -5.53 5.55
N GLN A 188 2.96 -4.59 5.27
CA GLN A 188 3.46 -3.66 6.28
C GLN A 188 2.34 -2.78 6.83
N THR A 189 1.50 -2.25 5.95
CA THR A 189 0.38 -1.38 6.32
C THR A 189 -0.67 -2.11 7.15
N VAL A 190 -1.00 -3.37 6.83
CA VAL A 190 -1.88 -4.19 7.67
C VAL A 190 -1.33 -4.35 9.08
N ALA A 191 -0.03 -4.57 9.24
CA ALA A 191 0.59 -4.61 10.57
C ALA A 191 0.57 -3.26 11.30
N VAL A 192 0.69 -2.14 10.57
CA VAL A 192 0.49 -0.78 11.14
C VAL A 192 -0.93 -0.63 11.69
N TRP A 193 -1.95 -1.10 10.96
CA TRP A 193 -3.33 -1.06 11.43
C TRP A 193 -3.49 -1.81 12.74
N PHE A 194 -2.97 -3.04 12.84
CA PHE A 194 -3.06 -3.80 14.08
C PHE A 194 -2.37 -3.14 15.26
N ARG A 195 -1.27 -2.40 15.02
CA ARG A 195 -0.56 -1.66 16.06
C ARG A 195 -1.29 -0.39 16.50
N ARG A 196 -1.90 0.34 15.57
CA ARG A 196 -2.45 1.69 15.83
C ARG A 196 -3.95 1.71 16.10
N MET A 197 -4.72 0.78 15.54
CA MET A 197 -6.18 0.80 15.61
C MET A 197 -6.65 -0.18 16.67
N GLU A 198 -6.76 0.30 17.90
CA GLU A 198 -7.12 -0.56 19.04
C GLU A 198 -8.52 -1.15 18.95
N TRP A 199 -9.43 -0.46 18.25
CA TRP A 199 -10.80 -0.89 18.04
C TRP A 199 -10.93 -2.10 17.09
N ILE A 200 -9.88 -2.45 16.32
CA ILE A 200 -9.89 -3.67 15.50
C ILE A 200 -9.84 -4.88 16.44
N THR A 201 -10.94 -5.62 16.55
CA THR A 201 -10.98 -6.87 17.28
C THR A 201 -10.39 -8.02 16.43
N PRO A 202 -10.02 -9.16 17.03
CA PRO A 202 -9.60 -10.34 16.26
C PRO A 202 -10.67 -10.84 15.28
N GLU A 203 -11.95 -10.75 15.64
CA GLU A 203 -13.08 -11.10 14.78
C GLU A 203 -13.22 -10.12 13.61
N PHE A 204 -13.12 -8.81 13.88
CA PHE A 204 -13.14 -7.81 12.83
C PHE A 204 -11.95 -7.97 11.86
N ALA A 205 -10.76 -8.26 12.39
CA ALA A 205 -9.58 -8.55 11.60
C ALA A 205 -9.78 -9.77 10.69
N GLU A 206 -10.45 -10.82 11.19
CA GLU A 206 -10.82 -12.00 10.41
C GLU A 206 -11.77 -11.66 9.27
N ASN A 207 -12.75 -10.78 9.49
CA ASN A 207 -13.62 -10.27 8.43
C ASN A 207 -12.84 -9.48 7.37
N ILE A 208 -11.91 -8.59 7.76
CA ILE A 208 -11.04 -7.90 6.79
C ILE A 208 -10.19 -8.90 5.99
N GLY A 209 -9.60 -9.89 6.67
CA GLY A 209 -8.80 -10.93 6.01
C GLY A 209 -9.60 -11.70 4.95
N ALA A 210 -10.86 -12.02 5.25
CA ALA A 210 -11.77 -12.70 4.33
C ALA A 210 -12.14 -11.85 3.12
N LEU A 211 -12.38 -10.54 3.31
CA LEU A 211 -12.63 -9.58 2.23
C LEU A 211 -11.40 -9.47 1.32
N PHE A 212 -10.22 -9.31 1.89
CA PHE A 212 -8.99 -9.21 1.10
C PHE A 212 -8.67 -10.49 0.35
N ARG A 213 -8.86 -11.67 0.96
CA ARG A 213 -8.79 -12.94 0.25
C ARG A 213 -9.71 -12.94 -0.97
N GLN A 214 -10.95 -12.50 -0.81
CA GLN A 214 -11.91 -12.43 -1.93
C GLN A 214 -11.41 -11.52 -3.04
N ARG A 215 -10.93 -10.30 -2.74
CA ARG A 215 -10.44 -9.35 -3.74
C ARG A 215 -9.15 -9.80 -4.42
N ILE A 216 -8.20 -10.33 -3.65
CA ILE A 216 -6.97 -10.87 -4.23
C ILE A 216 -7.30 -12.02 -5.18
N MET A 217 -8.19 -12.93 -4.80
CA MET A 217 -8.59 -14.05 -5.67
C MET A 217 -9.41 -13.59 -6.88
N GLU A 218 -10.25 -12.56 -6.74
CA GLU A 218 -11.03 -11.97 -7.85
C GLU A 218 -10.11 -11.40 -8.94
N PHE A 219 -9.09 -10.61 -8.54
CA PHE A 219 -8.26 -9.87 -9.50
C PHE A 219 -7.00 -10.62 -9.95
N PHE A 220 -6.31 -11.33 -9.05
CA PHE A 220 -5.04 -12.00 -9.37
C PHE A 220 -5.20 -13.47 -9.72
N GLN A 221 -6.28 -14.12 -9.27
CA GLN A 221 -6.59 -15.53 -9.52
C GLN A 221 -5.48 -16.53 -9.13
N ASP A 222 -4.53 -16.10 -8.28
CA ASP A 222 -3.39 -16.89 -7.84
C ASP A 222 -3.32 -16.94 -6.31
N ARG A 223 -3.40 -18.16 -5.77
CA ARG A 223 -3.34 -18.43 -4.33
C ARG A 223 -1.97 -18.14 -3.74
N GLN A 224 -0.90 -18.10 -4.55
CA GLN A 224 0.44 -17.78 -4.08
C GLN A 224 0.49 -16.39 -3.43
N TRP A 225 -0.33 -15.43 -3.88
CA TRP A 225 -0.38 -14.11 -3.27
C TRP A 225 -0.88 -14.12 -1.82
N LEU A 226 -1.82 -15.01 -1.49
CA LEU A 226 -2.28 -15.19 -0.12
C LEU A 226 -1.15 -15.72 0.77
N GLU A 227 -0.35 -16.66 0.26
CA GLU A 227 0.81 -17.21 0.96
C GLU A 227 1.93 -16.18 1.14
N VAL A 228 2.18 -15.34 0.12
CA VAL A 228 3.14 -14.23 0.19
C VAL A 228 2.76 -13.27 1.30
N ILE A 229 1.51 -12.81 1.34
CA ILE A 229 1.00 -11.91 2.38
C ILE A 229 1.08 -12.59 3.75
N HIS A 230 0.67 -13.85 3.85
CA HIS A 230 0.74 -14.61 5.09
C HIS A 230 2.16 -14.66 5.65
N ARG A 231 3.14 -15.07 4.83
CA ARG A 231 4.55 -15.15 5.24
C ARG A 231 5.08 -13.79 5.67
N GLN A 232 4.82 -12.74 4.89
CA GLN A 232 5.26 -11.39 5.23
C GLN A 232 4.71 -10.95 6.58
N LEU A 233 3.39 -11.10 6.82
CA LEU A 233 2.74 -10.68 8.07
C LEU A 233 3.23 -11.45 9.31
N VAL A 234 3.52 -12.74 9.19
CA VAL A 234 4.04 -13.54 10.31
C VAL A 234 5.40 -13.03 10.80
N LEU A 235 6.22 -12.50 9.88
CA LEU A 235 7.55 -11.97 10.19
C LEU A 235 7.53 -10.56 10.79
N LEU A 236 6.40 -9.84 10.72
CA LEU A 236 6.33 -8.47 11.23
C LEU A 236 6.21 -8.42 12.75
N TYR A 237 6.95 -7.49 13.33
CA TYR A 237 6.97 -7.24 14.77
C TYR A 237 5.63 -6.67 15.26
N LEU A 238 5.12 -7.28 16.34
CA LEU A 238 3.94 -6.88 17.08
C LEU A 238 4.28 -6.91 18.58
N ALA A 239 4.01 -5.81 19.27
CA ALA A 239 4.52 -5.52 20.61
C ALA A 239 3.78 -6.30 21.71
N ASN A 240 2.49 -6.61 21.54
CA ASN A 240 1.67 -7.23 22.58
C ASN A 240 0.74 -8.34 22.03
N ASP A 241 0.13 -9.10 22.92
CA ASP A 241 -0.73 -10.24 22.57
C ASP A 241 -1.98 -9.81 21.81
N ALA A 242 -2.62 -8.70 22.20
CA ALA A 242 -3.79 -8.18 21.48
C ALA A 242 -3.47 -7.91 20.00
N GLN A 243 -2.32 -7.32 19.70
CA GLN A 243 -1.85 -7.13 18.33
C GLN A 243 -1.61 -8.46 17.60
N ARG A 244 -1.00 -9.45 18.27
CA ARG A 244 -0.78 -10.80 17.72
C ARG A 244 -2.09 -11.54 17.43
N GLU A 245 -3.10 -11.36 18.27
CA GLU A 245 -4.45 -11.91 18.10
C GLU A 245 -5.18 -11.27 16.91
N ARG A 246 -5.08 -9.95 16.72
CA ARG A 246 -5.59 -9.26 15.52
C ARG A 246 -4.97 -9.86 14.25
N ARG A 247 -3.64 -10.03 14.23
CA ARG A 247 -2.94 -10.69 13.11
C ARG A 247 -3.45 -12.11 12.92
N ALA A 248 -3.58 -12.89 13.98
CA ALA A 248 -4.07 -14.26 13.88
C ALA A 248 -5.49 -14.33 13.28
N GLY A 249 -6.39 -13.43 13.71
CA GLY A 249 -7.72 -13.28 13.12
C GLY A 249 -7.67 -12.98 11.64
N PHE A 250 -6.91 -11.96 11.24
CA PHE A 250 -6.72 -11.62 9.83
C PHE A 250 -6.19 -12.79 9.01
N LEU A 251 -5.18 -13.52 9.50
CA LEU A 251 -4.62 -14.67 8.79
C LEU A 251 -5.63 -15.83 8.66
N ARG A 252 -6.50 -16.06 9.65
CA ARG A 252 -7.62 -17.02 9.51
C ARG A 252 -8.59 -16.59 8.40
N GLY A 253 -8.92 -15.31 8.36
CA GLY A 253 -9.75 -14.73 7.31
C GLY A 253 -9.10 -14.83 5.93
N LEU A 254 -7.79 -14.59 5.85
CA LEU A 254 -7.03 -14.61 4.61
C LEU A 254 -6.86 -16.02 4.02
N ALA A 255 -6.81 -17.04 4.88
CA ALA A 255 -6.63 -18.42 4.47
C ALA A 255 -7.76 -18.91 3.56
N MET A 256 -7.45 -19.75 2.56
CA MET A 256 -8.49 -20.40 1.77
C MET A 256 -9.37 -21.26 2.68
N PRO A 257 -10.71 -21.22 2.53
CA PRO A 257 -11.58 -22.17 3.23
C PRO A 257 -11.12 -23.57 2.85
N THR A 258 -10.78 -24.38 3.86
CA THR A 258 -10.48 -25.79 3.64
C THR A 258 -11.73 -26.39 3.02
N THR A 259 -11.70 -26.63 1.71
CA THR A 259 -12.73 -27.42 1.04
C THR A 259 -12.79 -28.72 1.84
N GLN A 260 -13.97 -29.11 2.34
CA GLN A 260 -14.15 -30.44 2.92
C GLN A 260 -13.41 -31.42 2.02
N ARG A 261 -12.36 -32.03 2.57
CA ARG A 261 -11.57 -33.05 1.88
C ARG A 261 -12.57 -34.01 1.27
N ARG A 262 -12.69 -34.02 -0.06
CA ARG A 262 -13.15 -35.24 -0.74
C ARG A 262 -12.16 -36.31 -0.31
N GLU A 263 -12.65 -37.25 0.48
CA GLU A 263 -11.96 -38.48 0.82
C GLU A 263 -11.73 -39.28 -0.46
N SER A 264 -10.65 -38.98 -1.16
CA SER A 264 -10.06 -39.74 -2.29
C SER A 264 -8.97 -38.85 -2.89
N ALA A 265 -7.70 -39.18 -2.95
CA ALA A 265 -7.01 -40.45 -2.86
C ALA A 265 -5.94 -40.41 -1.76
N LYS A 266 -5.49 -41.61 -1.37
CA LYS A 266 -4.32 -41.85 -0.52
C LYS A 266 -3.08 -41.14 -1.08
N SER A 267 -2.92 -39.85 -0.79
CA SER A 267 -1.64 -39.18 -0.97
C SER A 267 -0.75 -39.77 0.10
N GLN A 268 0.22 -40.55 -0.37
CA GLN A 268 1.26 -41.16 0.45
C GLN A 268 1.76 -40.12 1.43
N THR A 269 1.61 -40.46 2.70
CA THR A 269 2.09 -39.68 3.82
C THR A 269 3.56 -39.34 3.54
N VAL A 270 3.85 -38.09 3.20
CA VAL A 270 5.16 -37.51 3.49
C VAL A 270 5.23 -37.46 5.01
N ARG A 271 5.53 -38.62 5.62
CA ARG A 271 5.86 -38.71 7.03
C ARG A 271 7.03 -37.76 7.22
N SER A 272 6.90 -36.92 8.22
CA SER A 272 7.89 -35.95 8.66
C SER A 272 9.33 -36.48 8.52
N ILE A 273 10.05 -35.97 7.53
CA ILE A 273 11.53 -36.03 7.50
C ILE A 273 12.10 -35.13 8.62
N ILE A 274 11.26 -34.27 9.20
CA ILE A 274 11.60 -33.40 10.32
C ILE A 274 11.80 -34.26 11.58
N ARG A 275 13.05 -34.63 11.86
CA ARG A 275 13.46 -34.99 13.22
C ARG A 275 13.28 -33.75 14.09
N ARG A 276 12.49 -33.86 15.16
CA ARG A 276 12.54 -32.87 16.23
C ARG A 276 13.88 -33.06 16.94
N PRO A 277 14.78 -32.07 16.96
CA PRO A 277 16.03 -32.21 17.67
C PRO A 277 15.75 -32.46 19.15
N GLY A 278 16.56 -33.34 19.76
CA GLY A 278 16.49 -33.56 21.21
C GLY A 278 16.79 -32.26 21.97
N SER A 279 16.36 -32.16 23.23
CA SER A 279 16.55 -30.94 24.04
C SER A 279 18.02 -30.50 24.22
N ASP A 280 18.99 -31.37 23.90
CA ASP A 280 20.43 -31.13 23.98
C ASP A 280 21.14 -31.13 22.60
N GLU A 281 20.39 -31.18 21.49
CA GLU A 281 20.97 -31.24 20.15
C GLU A 281 21.30 -29.85 19.60
N GLN A 282 22.57 -29.62 19.26
CA GLN A 282 23.02 -28.38 18.64
C GLN A 282 22.57 -28.32 17.18
N ILE A 283 21.98 -27.19 16.77
CA ILE A 283 21.48 -26.96 15.41
C ILE A 283 22.30 -25.85 14.74
N ALA A 284 22.77 -26.09 13.52
CA ALA A 284 23.39 -25.07 12.70
C ALA A 284 22.34 -24.18 12.01
N ILE A 285 22.54 -22.87 12.00
CA ILE A 285 21.72 -21.94 11.21
C ILE A 285 22.64 -21.26 10.20
N LEU A 286 22.32 -21.38 8.91
CA LEU A 286 23.09 -20.85 7.79
C LEU A 286 22.25 -19.86 6.98
N ALA A 287 22.85 -18.78 6.50
CA ALA A 287 22.22 -17.79 5.63
C ALA A 287 23.24 -17.17 4.68
N ASP A 288 22.77 -16.43 3.67
CA ASP A 288 23.55 -15.51 2.82
C ASP A 288 24.82 -16.11 2.20
N VAL A 289 24.70 -17.34 1.68
CA VAL A 289 25.84 -18.02 1.04
C VAL A 289 26.27 -17.30 -0.24
N HIS A 290 25.34 -16.69 -0.99
CA HIS A 290 25.57 -15.92 -2.22
C HIS A 290 26.55 -16.57 -3.21
N SER A 291 26.37 -17.87 -3.48
CA SER A 291 27.21 -18.64 -4.40
C SER A 291 28.71 -18.72 -4.00
N ASN A 292 29.05 -18.44 -2.74
CA ASN A 292 30.41 -18.55 -2.19
C ASN A 292 30.67 -19.96 -1.67
N PHE A 293 31.02 -20.88 -2.57
CA PHE A 293 31.22 -22.28 -2.25
C PHE A 293 32.39 -22.52 -1.29
N GLN A 294 33.47 -21.75 -1.40
CA GLN A 294 34.66 -21.90 -0.56
C GLN A 294 34.35 -21.61 0.92
N ALA A 295 33.57 -20.55 1.19
CA ALA A 295 33.11 -20.24 2.54
C ALA A 295 32.13 -21.31 3.06
N LEU A 296 31.18 -21.73 2.23
CA LEU A 296 30.22 -22.77 2.60
C LEU A 296 30.91 -24.10 2.93
N ASP A 297 31.87 -24.55 2.12
CA ASP A 297 32.61 -25.80 2.34
C ASP A 297 33.42 -25.76 3.64
N ALA A 298 34.06 -24.63 3.95
CA ALA A 298 34.77 -24.44 5.22
C ALA A 298 33.82 -24.57 6.43
N VAL A 299 32.64 -23.95 6.35
CA VAL A 299 31.62 -24.02 7.40
C VAL A 299 31.08 -25.45 7.56
N LEU A 300 30.72 -26.12 6.47
CA LEU A 300 30.21 -27.50 6.52
C LEU A 300 31.25 -28.48 7.11
N LYS A 301 32.53 -28.30 6.78
CA LYS A 301 33.63 -29.08 7.39
C LYS A 301 33.74 -28.82 8.89
N GLN A 302 33.61 -27.56 9.32
CA GLN A 302 33.67 -27.20 10.74
C GLN A 302 32.48 -27.78 11.52
N LEU A 303 31.27 -27.68 10.97
CA LEU A 303 30.06 -28.27 11.57
C LEU A 303 30.20 -29.79 11.73
N LYS A 304 30.80 -30.46 10.75
CA LYS A 304 31.12 -31.89 10.82
C LYS A 304 32.12 -32.21 11.93
N GLN A 305 33.14 -31.37 12.15
CA GLN A 305 34.10 -31.55 13.25
C GLN A 305 33.44 -31.37 14.62
N TRP A 306 32.45 -30.50 14.74
CA TRP A 306 31.65 -30.32 15.96
C TRP A 306 30.56 -31.38 16.14
N ASN A 307 30.47 -32.36 15.24
CA ASN A 307 29.43 -33.39 15.24
C ASN A 307 27.99 -32.81 15.18
N ILE A 308 27.83 -31.66 14.54
CA ILE A 308 26.53 -31.03 14.31
C ILE A 308 25.92 -31.63 13.03
N GLN A 309 24.84 -32.38 13.19
CA GLN A 309 24.20 -33.13 12.11
C GLN A 309 22.86 -32.52 11.67
N SER A 310 22.34 -31.57 12.44
CA SER A 310 21.08 -30.88 12.20
C SER A 310 21.35 -29.42 11.83
N GLY A 311 20.71 -28.92 10.77
CA GLY A 311 20.87 -27.53 10.34
C GLY A 311 19.71 -27.00 9.51
N ILE A 312 19.54 -25.68 9.54
CA ILE A 312 18.52 -24.91 8.82
C ILE A 312 19.21 -23.87 7.93
N VAL A 313 18.82 -23.81 6.66
CA VAL A 313 19.29 -22.80 5.70
C VAL A 313 18.20 -21.76 5.46
N LEU A 314 18.46 -20.52 5.84
CA LEU A 314 17.45 -19.45 5.84
C LEU A 314 17.18 -18.84 4.46
N GLY A 315 18.05 -19.08 3.46
CA GLY A 315 17.90 -18.55 2.11
C GLY A 315 19.20 -18.03 1.51
N ASP A 316 19.09 -17.24 0.43
CA ASP A 316 20.18 -16.54 -0.25
C ASP A 316 21.40 -17.41 -0.59
N ILE A 317 21.09 -18.65 -0.99
CA ILE A 317 22.08 -19.63 -1.45
C ILE A 317 22.75 -19.16 -2.74
N VAL A 318 21.96 -18.54 -3.62
CA VAL A 318 22.39 -18.01 -4.92
C VAL A 318 22.53 -16.50 -4.82
N GLY A 319 23.60 -15.97 -5.40
CA GLY A 319 23.89 -14.55 -5.45
C GLY A 319 25.07 -14.25 -6.38
N TYR A 320 25.74 -13.13 -6.16
CA TYR A 320 26.82 -12.60 -7.02
C TYR A 320 28.10 -13.46 -7.07
N GLY A 321 28.26 -14.44 -6.18
CA GLY A 321 29.42 -15.33 -6.18
C GLY A 321 29.47 -16.31 -7.36
N PRO A 322 30.64 -16.91 -7.61
CA PRO A 322 30.91 -17.63 -8.85
C PRO A 322 30.35 -19.06 -8.93
N GLU A 323 29.93 -19.68 -7.82
CA GLU A 323 29.74 -21.14 -7.74
C GLU A 323 28.34 -21.60 -7.24
N PRO A 324 27.22 -21.11 -7.81
CA PRO A 324 25.86 -21.37 -7.31
C PRO A 324 25.49 -22.86 -7.29
N LEU A 325 25.81 -23.60 -8.36
CA LEU A 325 25.48 -25.01 -8.48
C LEU A 325 26.22 -25.88 -7.45
N LYS A 326 27.45 -25.50 -7.08
CA LYS A 326 28.21 -26.23 -6.06
C LYS A 326 27.60 -26.01 -4.69
N CYS A 327 27.18 -24.78 -4.37
CA CYS A 327 26.49 -24.47 -3.12
C CYS A 327 25.18 -25.27 -2.96
N ILE A 328 24.35 -25.29 -4.02
CA ILE A 328 23.08 -26.04 -4.01
C ILE A 328 23.33 -27.53 -3.76
N ARG A 329 24.28 -28.13 -4.51
CA ARG A 329 24.61 -29.56 -4.34
C ARG A 329 25.15 -29.88 -2.96
N ALA A 330 26.03 -29.03 -2.42
CA ALA A 330 26.61 -29.23 -1.10
C ALA A 330 25.57 -29.20 0.02
N LEU A 331 24.62 -28.25 -0.05
CA LEU A 331 23.51 -28.16 0.91
C LEU A 331 22.50 -29.31 0.76
N GLN A 332 22.22 -29.75 -0.46
CA GLN A 332 21.40 -30.95 -0.69
C GLN A 332 22.04 -32.21 -0.10
N GLN A 333 23.37 -32.33 -0.18
CA GLN A 333 24.12 -33.46 0.36
C GLN A 333 24.29 -33.41 1.87
N SER A 334 24.29 -32.21 2.49
CA SER A 334 24.41 -32.08 3.94
C SER A 334 23.17 -32.55 4.70
N GLY A 335 22.01 -32.65 4.02
CA GLY A 335 20.74 -33.03 4.64
C GLY A 335 20.15 -31.94 5.54
N PHE A 336 20.66 -30.71 5.45
CA PHE A 336 20.09 -29.54 6.13
C PHE A 336 18.81 -29.08 5.44
N ILE A 337 17.90 -28.52 6.20
CA ILE A 337 16.54 -28.15 5.75
C ILE A 337 16.49 -26.73 5.21
#